data_AF-A0A8T3MT53-F1
#
_entry.id   AF-A0A8T3MT53-F1
#
_cell.length_a   1.000
_cell.length_b   1.000
_cell.length_c   1.000
_cell.angle_alpha   90.00
_cell.angle_beta   90.00
_cell.angle_gamma   90.00
#
_symmetry.space_group_name_H-M   'P 1'
#
loop_
_entity.id
_entity.type
_entity.pdbx_description
1 polymer ?
#
loop_
_entity_poly.entity_id
_entity_poly.type
_entity_poly.pdbx_seq_one_letter_code
_entity_poly.pdbx_strand_id
1 'polypeptide(L)'
;MKLFGSAKPDAADRSTTAVAVEPTVGGVCLQCGMAAIAGTVTFCRRCGLPIGATPRATAVLPSCPVCYATVDDDGRLASLNRARPRVDLVAHMIEHDDYPVGDDDYLESLRAGDLIRIDRWRAPFDLVRRYLVTGAFEGGHRRTYEHSAIVTAMSQLKRWGPGADIFGDQAEWQAARAAVTELLERYHRGRRTAG
;
A
#
# COMPACT_ATOMS: atom_id res chain seq x y z
N MET A 1 5.51 9.89 -80.69
CA MET A 1 6.26 8.61 -80.69
C MET A 1 6.73 8.32 -79.27
N LYS A 2 6.31 7.16 -78.73
CA LYS A 2 6.89 6.32 -77.65
C LYS A 2 7.54 7.00 -76.43
N LEU A 3 6.93 6.88 -75.24
CA LEU A 3 7.15 5.85 -74.18
C LEU A 3 8.36 6.13 -73.30
N PHE A 4 8.12 6.46 -72.01
CA PHE A 4 8.81 6.05 -70.76
C PHE A 4 8.02 6.75 -69.63
N GLY A 5 7.51 6.13 -68.57
CA GLY A 5 7.84 4.87 -67.92
C GLY A 5 8.10 5.16 -66.44
N SER A 6 7.08 4.93 -65.60
CA SER A 6 7.09 4.54 -64.18
C SER A 6 8.14 5.10 -63.20
N ALA A 7 7.69 5.72 -62.12
CA ALA A 7 7.74 5.12 -60.77
C ALA A 7 7.24 6.13 -59.72
N LYS A 8 6.19 5.75 -59.00
CA LYS A 8 5.69 6.41 -57.80
C LYS A 8 6.55 5.90 -56.63
N PRO A 9 7.20 6.75 -55.82
CA PRO A 9 7.88 6.25 -54.64
C PRO A 9 6.82 5.81 -53.62
N ASP A 10 6.86 4.52 -53.31
CA ASP A 10 6.05 3.88 -52.30
C ASP A 10 6.23 4.56 -50.95
N ALA A 11 5.09 4.77 -50.28
CA ALA A 11 5.03 5.16 -48.89
C ALA A 11 5.71 4.06 -48.07
N ALA A 12 6.96 4.32 -47.66
CA ALA A 12 7.65 3.52 -46.67
C ALA A 12 6.89 3.64 -45.35
N ASP A 13 6.14 2.58 -45.08
CA ASP A 13 5.55 2.18 -43.81
C ASP A 13 6.61 2.27 -42.70
N ARG A 14 6.66 3.42 -42.01
CA ARG A 14 7.32 3.53 -40.71
C ARG A 14 6.38 2.97 -39.65
N SER A 15 6.15 1.66 -39.72
CA SER A 15 5.70 0.88 -38.57
C SER A 15 6.80 0.92 -37.51
N THR A 16 6.81 2.01 -36.77
CA THR A 16 7.54 2.13 -35.52
C THR A 16 6.75 1.28 -34.55
N THR A 17 7.10 -0.01 -34.47
CA THR A 17 6.75 -0.83 -33.31
C THR A 17 7.33 -0.13 -32.09
N ALA A 18 6.49 0.65 -31.43
CA ALA A 18 6.70 1.05 -30.06
C ALA A 18 6.76 -0.24 -29.26
N VAL A 19 7.98 -0.75 -29.09
CA VAL A 19 8.26 -1.70 -28.01
C VAL A 19 7.82 -0.96 -26.77
N ALA A 20 6.71 -1.42 -26.17
CA ALA A 20 6.36 -1.01 -24.84
C ALA A 20 7.58 -1.37 -23.98
N VAL A 21 8.39 -0.36 -23.66
CA VAL A 21 9.44 -0.49 -22.66
C VAL A 21 8.65 -0.74 -21.38
N GLU A 22 8.52 -2.01 -21.01
CA GLU A 22 8.11 -2.36 -19.66
C GLU A 22 8.96 -1.51 -18.73
N PRO A 23 8.35 -0.70 -17.84
CA PRO A 23 9.13 0.13 -16.96
C PRO A 23 10.07 -0.80 -16.19
N THR A 24 11.37 -0.70 -16.45
CA THR A 24 12.40 -1.35 -15.63
C THR A 24 12.11 -0.89 -14.22
N VAL A 25 11.52 -1.79 -13.42
CA VAL A 25 11.19 -1.54 -12.04
C VAL A 25 12.49 -1.11 -11.38
N GLY A 26 12.58 0.18 -11.04
CA GLY A 26 13.72 0.69 -10.31
C GLY A 26 13.86 -0.15 -9.05
N GLY A 27 15.06 -0.68 -8.81
CA GLY A 27 15.26 -1.64 -7.71
C GLY A 27 14.83 -1.05 -6.35
N VAL A 28 14.53 -1.94 -5.42
CA VAL A 28 14.13 -1.56 -4.05
C VAL A 28 15.36 -1.62 -3.14
N CYS A 29 15.47 -0.66 -2.23
CA CYS A 29 16.45 -0.73 -1.15
C CYS A 29 16.00 -1.76 -0.10
N LEU A 30 16.74 -2.86 0.04
CA LEU A 30 16.39 -3.94 0.97
C LEU A 30 16.49 -3.54 2.45
N GLN A 31 17.26 -2.49 2.79
CA GLN A 31 17.34 -2.02 4.18
C GLN A 31 16.13 -1.19 4.62
N CYS A 32 15.52 -0.40 3.73
CA CYS A 32 14.50 0.57 4.13
C CYS A 32 13.21 0.55 3.31
N GLY A 33 13.11 -0.33 2.32
CA GLY A 33 11.92 -0.50 1.48
C GLY A 33 11.67 0.61 0.46
N MET A 34 12.60 1.56 0.29
CA MET A 34 12.44 2.65 -0.67
C MET A 34 12.61 2.15 -2.10
N ALA A 35 11.58 2.31 -2.94
CA ALA A 35 11.66 2.08 -4.38
C ALA A 35 12.46 3.19 -5.08
N ALA A 36 13.35 2.81 -5.99
CA ALA A 36 14.04 3.77 -6.84
C ALA A 36 13.09 4.31 -7.93
N ILE A 37 13.00 5.63 -8.04
CA ILE A 37 12.08 6.31 -8.97
C ILE A 37 12.55 6.19 -10.44
N ALA A 38 13.81 5.81 -10.67
CA ALA A 38 14.37 5.63 -12.01
C ALA A 38 15.52 4.60 -12.00
N GLY A 39 15.69 3.87 -13.12
CA GLY A 39 16.77 2.88 -13.31
C GLY A 39 18.21 3.44 -13.28
N THR A 40 18.37 4.76 -13.15
CA THR A 40 19.68 5.42 -13.01
C THR A 40 20.11 5.63 -11.56
N VAL A 41 19.21 5.44 -10.59
CA VAL A 41 19.52 5.61 -9.17
C VAL A 41 20.16 4.32 -8.64
N THR A 42 21.46 4.39 -8.41
CA THR A 42 22.25 3.24 -7.92
C THR A 42 22.36 3.18 -6.40
N PHE A 43 22.11 4.29 -5.68
CA PHE A 43 22.19 4.37 -4.22
C PHE A 43 20.90 4.89 -3.60
N CYS A 44 20.51 4.28 -2.49
CA CYS A 44 19.37 4.70 -1.68
C CYS A 44 19.66 6.04 -1.00
N ARG A 45 18.84 7.05 -1.25
CA ARG A 45 18.97 8.38 -0.64
C ARG A 45 18.72 8.40 0.87
N ARG A 46 18.05 7.37 1.42
CA ARG A 46 17.70 7.29 2.85
C ARG A 46 18.79 6.65 3.71
N CYS A 47 19.47 5.62 3.20
CA CYS A 47 20.45 4.86 3.98
C CYS A 47 21.87 4.85 3.37
N GLY A 48 22.03 5.39 2.16
CA GLY A 48 23.31 5.45 1.44
C GLY A 48 23.78 4.11 0.86
N LEU A 49 23.06 3.01 1.06
CA LEU A 49 23.42 1.71 0.48
C LEU A 49 23.09 1.64 -1.01
N PRO A 50 23.84 0.85 -1.80
CA PRO A 50 23.43 0.52 -3.15
C PRO A 50 22.01 -0.09 -3.17
N ILE A 51 21.23 0.23 -4.19
CA ILE A 51 19.92 -0.38 -4.39
C ILE A 51 20.08 -1.90 -4.55
N GLY A 52 19.26 -2.69 -3.85
CA GLY A 52 19.37 -4.15 -3.82
C GLY A 52 20.48 -4.72 -2.92
N ALA A 53 21.32 -3.89 -2.29
CA ALA A 53 22.35 -4.39 -1.38
C ALA A 53 21.75 -4.97 -0.10
N THR A 54 22.41 -6.00 0.45
CA THR A 54 22.08 -6.60 1.74
C THR A 54 22.00 -5.53 2.83
N PRO A 55 20.99 -5.56 3.70
CA PRO A 55 20.91 -4.67 4.84
C PRO A 55 22.13 -4.76 5.76
N ARG A 56 22.42 -3.68 6.49
CA ARG A 56 23.41 -3.74 7.57
C ARG A 56 22.89 -4.63 8.69
N ALA A 57 23.75 -5.46 9.26
CA ALA A 57 23.39 -6.38 10.35
C ALA A 57 22.79 -5.69 11.60
N THR A 58 23.08 -4.41 11.81
CA THR A 58 22.56 -3.62 12.94
C THR A 58 21.37 -2.74 12.58
N ALA A 59 20.85 -2.81 11.34
CA ALA A 59 19.74 -2.00 10.91
C ALA A 59 18.43 -2.51 11.53
N VAL A 60 17.58 -1.57 11.98
CA VAL A 60 16.17 -1.88 12.24
C VAL A 60 15.47 -1.99 10.89
N LEU A 61 14.94 -3.17 10.61
CA LEU A 61 14.34 -3.51 9.32
C LEU A 61 12.86 -3.13 9.26
N PRO A 62 12.35 -2.74 8.08
CA PRO A 62 10.97 -2.32 7.91
C PRO A 62 9.99 -3.49 8.01
N SER A 63 8.78 -3.19 8.48
CA SER A 63 7.65 -4.12 8.41
C SER A 63 6.70 -3.73 7.29
N CYS A 64 6.06 -4.74 6.69
CA CYS A 64 4.97 -4.55 5.75
C CYS A 64 3.84 -3.80 6.46
N PRO A 65 3.36 -2.65 5.95
CA PRO A 65 2.28 -1.91 6.60
C PRO A 65 0.92 -2.62 6.48
N VAL A 66 0.82 -3.62 5.59
CA VAL A 66 -0.40 -4.40 5.33
C VAL A 66 -0.49 -5.59 6.29
N CYS A 67 0.50 -6.48 6.29
CA CYS A 67 0.49 -7.70 7.11
C CYS A 67 1.27 -7.60 8.44
N TYR A 68 1.99 -6.50 8.66
CA TYR A 68 2.87 -6.28 9.81
C TYR A 68 4.04 -7.27 9.95
N ALA A 69 4.29 -8.14 8.96
CA ALA A 69 5.49 -8.95 8.91
C ALA A 69 6.73 -8.07 8.69
N THR A 70 7.75 -8.27 9.52
CA THR A 70 9.06 -7.61 9.36
C THR A 70 9.90 -8.38 8.35
N VAL A 71 10.61 -7.67 7.46
CA VAL A 71 11.53 -8.32 6.52
C VAL A 71 12.66 -9.03 7.29
N ASP A 72 13.14 -10.14 6.75
CA ASP A 72 14.26 -10.91 7.31
C ASP A 72 15.61 -10.17 7.11
N ASP A 73 16.70 -10.71 7.64
CA ASP A 73 18.04 -10.09 7.65
C ASP A 73 18.61 -9.72 6.26
N ASP A 74 18.18 -10.40 5.21
CA ASP A 74 18.50 -10.09 3.80
C ASP A 74 17.56 -9.04 3.17
N GLY A 75 16.62 -8.51 3.95
CA GLY A 75 15.71 -7.42 3.61
C GLY A 75 14.54 -7.83 2.72
N ARG A 76 14.15 -9.11 2.74
CA ARG A 76 13.02 -9.64 1.95
C ARG A 76 12.06 -10.46 2.83
N LEU A 77 10.89 -10.76 2.28
CA LEU A 77 9.83 -11.57 2.89
C LEU A 77 9.59 -12.84 2.07
N ALA A 78 8.96 -13.84 2.70
CA ALA A 78 8.39 -14.95 1.97
C ALA A 78 7.30 -14.43 1.02
N SER A 79 7.33 -14.89 -0.23
CA SER A 79 6.24 -14.57 -1.17
C SER A 79 5.00 -15.36 -0.81
N LEU A 80 3.86 -14.74 -1.05
CA LEU A 80 2.56 -15.38 -1.03
C LEU A 80 2.31 -16.18 -2.33
N ASN A 81 2.99 -15.79 -3.41
CA ASN A 81 3.01 -16.50 -4.68
C ASN A 81 4.15 -17.53 -4.70
N ARG A 82 3.82 -18.82 -4.58
CA ARG A 82 4.78 -19.94 -4.51
C ARG A 82 5.78 -20.02 -5.67
N ALA A 83 5.58 -19.29 -6.77
CA ALA A 83 6.52 -19.23 -7.89
C ALA A 83 7.81 -18.43 -7.59
N ARG A 84 7.82 -17.55 -6.59
CA ARG A 84 9.02 -16.78 -6.18
C ARG A 84 9.24 -17.00 -4.69
N PRO A 85 10.33 -17.60 -4.21
CA PRO A 85 10.42 -17.94 -2.78
C PRO A 85 10.61 -16.72 -1.86
N ARG A 86 11.16 -15.62 -2.38
CA ARG A 86 11.59 -14.44 -1.61
C ARG A 86 11.35 -13.18 -2.42
N VAL A 87 10.68 -12.17 -1.85
CA VAL A 87 10.34 -10.91 -2.52
C VAL A 87 10.67 -9.71 -1.65
N ASP A 88 11.12 -8.61 -2.26
CA ASP A 88 11.35 -7.37 -1.52
C ASP A 88 10.03 -6.79 -0.98
N LEU A 89 10.14 -5.82 -0.07
CA LEU A 89 8.98 -5.27 0.63
C LEU A 89 7.91 -4.71 -0.31
N VAL A 90 8.29 -4.06 -1.41
CA VAL A 90 7.33 -3.43 -2.33
C VAL A 90 6.62 -4.51 -3.14
N ALA A 91 7.36 -5.50 -3.64
CA ALA A 91 6.78 -6.64 -4.33
C ALA A 91 5.83 -7.42 -3.41
N HIS A 92 6.21 -7.66 -2.16
CA HIS A 92 5.33 -8.29 -1.17
C HIS A 92 4.05 -7.48 -0.90
N MET A 93 4.16 -6.15 -0.82
CA MET A 93 2.98 -5.28 -0.66
C MET A 93 2.02 -5.40 -1.85
N ILE A 94 2.54 -5.52 -3.08
CA ILE A 94 1.72 -5.73 -4.28
C ILE A 94 1.04 -7.10 -4.26
N GLU A 95 1.72 -8.15 -3.76
CA GLU A 95 1.11 -9.48 -3.64
C GLU A 95 -0.17 -9.48 -2.81
N HIS A 96 -0.37 -8.51 -1.90
CA HIS A 96 -1.61 -8.40 -1.14
C HIS A 96 -2.84 -7.99 -1.96
N ASP A 97 -2.67 -7.49 -3.19
CA ASP A 97 -3.79 -7.27 -4.10
C ASP A 97 -4.44 -8.63 -4.49
N ASP A 98 -3.62 -9.66 -4.69
CA ASP A 98 -4.06 -11.03 -5.03
C ASP A 98 -4.20 -11.94 -3.80
N TYR A 99 -3.40 -11.71 -2.76
CA TYR A 99 -3.33 -12.47 -1.51
C TYR A 99 -3.56 -11.56 -0.28
N PRO A 100 -4.79 -11.07 -0.12
CA PRO A 100 -5.12 -10.09 0.91
C PRO A 100 -4.91 -10.62 2.31
N VAL A 101 -4.50 -9.72 3.21
CA VAL A 101 -4.36 -10.01 4.63
C VAL A 101 -5.69 -9.72 5.33
N GLY A 102 -6.29 -10.77 5.82
CA GLY A 102 -7.45 -10.75 6.68
C GLY A 102 -7.63 -12.13 7.27
N ASP A 103 -8.32 -12.21 8.39
CA ASP A 103 -8.96 -13.46 8.76
C ASP A 103 -10.13 -13.63 7.77
N ASP A 104 -9.82 -14.19 6.59
CA ASP A 104 -10.78 -14.41 5.51
C ASP A 104 -11.96 -15.27 6.03
N ASP A 105 -11.70 -16.19 6.97
CA ASP A 105 -12.74 -16.98 7.65
C ASP A 105 -13.66 -16.08 8.48
N TYR A 106 -13.10 -15.13 9.24
CA TYR A 106 -13.87 -14.13 9.98
C TYR A 106 -14.63 -13.18 9.05
N LEU A 107 -14.03 -12.68 7.97
CA LEU A 107 -14.69 -11.79 7.01
C LEU A 107 -15.83 -12.50 6.27
N GLU A 108 -15.63 -13.76 5.90
CA GLU A 108 -16.66 -14.60 5.30
C GLU A 108 -17.80 -14.88 6.30
N SER A 109 -17.51 -15.01 7.60
CA SER A 109 -18.55 -15.14 8.64
C SER A 109 -19.48 -13.93 8.74
N LEU A 110 -19.00 -12.75 8.30
CA LEU A 110 -19.77 -11.50 8.29
C LEU A 110 -20.48 -11.26 6.95
N ARG A 111 -20.27 -12.14 5.95
CA ARG A 111 -20.78 -11.95 4.59
C ARG A 111 -22.27 -12.24 4.50
N ALA A 112 -22.98 -11.37 3.80
CA ALA A 112 -24.38 -11.49 3.42
C ALA A 112 -24.53 -11.15 1.94
N GLY A 113 -24.28 -12.12 1.06
CA GLY A 113 -24.19 -11.91 -0.38
C GLY A 113 -22.97 -11.07 -0.75
N ASP A 114 -23.17 -9.95 -1.44
CA ASP A 114 -22.09 -9.04 -1.85
C ASP A 114 -21.73 -7.97 -0.80
N LEU A 115 -22.26 -8.12 0.43
CA LEU A 115 -22.10 -7.18 1.52
C LEU A 115 -21.46 -7.84 2.74
N ILE A 116 -20.74 -7.07 3.55
CA ILE A 116 -20.48 -7.36 4.96
C ILE A 116 -21.59 -6.76 5.81
N ARG A 117 -22.12 -7.54 6.75
CA ARG A 117 -23.12 -7.09 7.74
C ARG A 117 -22.52 -7.13 9.14
N ILE A 118 -22.38 -5.96 9.74
CA ILE A 118 -21.96 -5.81 11.15
C ILE A 118 -23.10 -5.12 11.89
N ASP A 119 -23.88 -5.91 12.62
CA ASP A 119 -25.11 -5.45 13.29
C ASP A 119 -26.04 -4.70 12.29
N ARG A 120 -26.34 -3.42 12.53
CA ARG A 120 -27.17 -2.60 11.63
C ARG A 120 -26.45 -2.06 10.39
N TRP A 121 -25.13 -2.19 10.32
CA TRP A 121 -24.31 -1.60 9.27
C TRP A 121 -24.08 -2.57 8.12
N ARG A 122 -24.01 -2.01 6.90
CA ARG A 122 -23.76 -2.76 5.67
C ARG A 122 -22.74 -2.03 4.81
N ALA A 123 -21.81 -2.77 4.23
CA ALA A 123 -20.84 -2.25 3.27
C ALA A 123 -20.51 -3.32 2.22
N PRO A 124 -20.14 -2.96 0.98
CA PRO A 124 -19.73 -3.93 -0.04
C PRO A 124 -18.56 -4.79 0.45
N PHE A 125 -18.67 -6.12 0.26
CA PHE A 125 -17.68 -7.09 0.76
C PHE A 125 -16.29 -6.81 0.19
N ASP A 126 -16.19 -6.64 -1.13
CA ASP A 126 -14.91 -6.36 -1.79
C ASP A 126 -14.30 -5.04 -1.34
N LEU A 127 -15.13 -4.04 -1.01
CA LEU A 127 -14.65 -2.76 -0.50
C LEU A 127 -14.07 -2.91 0.91
N VAL A 128 -14.75 -3.61 1.81
CA VAL A 128 -14.26 -3.81 3.19
C VAL A 128 -13.04 -4.70 3.20
N ARG A 129 -13.04 -5.78 2.40
CA ARG A 129 -11.87 -6.66 2.25
C ARG A 129 -10.69 -5.87 1.71
N ARG A 130 -10.82 -5.16 0.59
CA ARG A 130 -9.75 -4.30 0.05
C ARG A 130 -9.30 -3.24 1.05
N TYR A 131 -10.23 -2.63 1.79
CA TYR A 131 -9.92 -1.61 2.79
C TYR A 131 -9.10 -2.17 3.96
N LEU A 132 -9.50 -3.31 4.54
CA LEU A 132 -8.79 -3.94 5.64
C LEU A 132 -7.39 -4.41 5.24
N VAL A 133 -7.21 -4.70 3.95
CA VAL A 133 -5.97 -5.20 3.39
C VAL A 133 -5.04 -4.05 3.01
N THR A 134 -5.49 -3.12 2.18
CA THR A 134 -4.62 -2.10 1.57
C THR A 134 -4.62 -0.77 2.32
N GLY A 135 -5.59 -0.56 3.22
CA GLY A 135 -5.88 0.76 3.78
C GLY A 135 -6.37 1.78 2.74
N ALA A 136 -6.64 1.36 1.49
CA ALA A 136 -7.12 2.24 0.44
C ALA A 136 -8.65 2.22 0.39
N PHE A 137 -9.27 3.40 0.38
CA PHE A 137 -10.70 3.58 0.27
C PHE A 137 -11.06 4.21 -1.08
N GLU A 138 -11.71 3.46 -1.98
CA GLU A 138 -12.35 4.03 -3.18
C GLU A 138 -13.67 4.69 -2.78
N GLY A 139 -13.62 5.99 -2.46
CA GLY A 139 -14.79 6.73 -1.95
C GLY A 139 -14.91 8.16 -2.41
N GLY A 140 -14.14 8.54 -3.43
CA GLY A 140 -13.95 9.94 -3.82
C GLY A 140 -13.10 10.73 -2.81
N HIS A 141 -12.67 11.91 -3.24
CA HIS A 141 -11.70 12.74 -2.52
C HIS A 141 -12.06 12.99 -1.04
N ARG A 142 -13.35 13.23 -0.76
CA ARG A 142 -13.80 13.52 0.61
C ARG A 142 -13.61 12.34 1.57
N ARG A 143 -14.00 11.14 1.15
CA ARG A 143 -13.86 9.95 2.02
C ARG A 143 -12.40 9.51 2.17
N THR A 144 -11.58 9.69 1.13
CA THR A 144 -10.13 9.49 1.22
C THR A 144 -9.48 10.45 2.21
N TYR A 145 -9.92 11.70 2.25
CA TYR A 145 -9.46 12.70 3.22
C TYR A 145 -9.89 12.36 4.65
N GLU A 146 -11.18 12.06 4.87
CA GLU A 146 -11.72 11.63 6.16
C GLU A 146 -11.00 10.39 6.71
N HIS A 147 -10.72 9.41 5.84
CA HIS A 147 -9.92 8.23 6.17
C HIS A 147 -8.49 8.59 6.59
N SER A 148 -7.80 9.40 5.78
CA SER A 148 -6.42 9.83 6.06
C SER A 148 -6.33 10.57 7.41
N ALA A 149 -7.36 11.35 7.75
CA ALA A 149 -7.47 12.01 9.03
C ALA A 149 -7.60 11.01 10.19
N ILE A 150 -8.42 9.96 10.06
CA ILE A 150 -8.59 8.91 11.08
C ILE A 150 -7.30 8.09 11.27
N VAL A 151 -6.66 7.63 10.19
CA VAL A 151 -5.42 6.84 10.28
C VAL A 151 -4.29 7.66 10.89
N THR A 152 -4.17 8.93 10.49
CA THR A 152 -3.21 9.87 11.08
C THR A 152 -3.50 10.05 12.56
N ALA A 153 -4.76 10.27 12.93
CA ALA A 153 -5.18 10.39 14.32
C ALA A 153 -4.81 9.15 15.16
N MET A 154 -5.10 7.94 14.69
CA MET A 154 -4.71 6.70 15.39
C MET A 154 -3.19 6.59 15.56
N SER A 155 -2.42 6.93 14.52
CA SER A 155 -0.95 6.89 14.55
C SER A 155 -0.37 7.88 15.57
N GLN A 156 -0.94 9.08 15.62
CA GLN A 156 -0.57 10.13 16.57
C GLN A 156 -0.92 9.74 18.01
N LEU A 157 -2.12 9.18 18.24
CA LEU A 157 -2.52 8.67 19.55
C LEU A 157 -1.59 7.56 20.04
N LYS A 158 -1.22 6.61 19.18
CA LYS A 158 -0.26 5.55 19.51
C LYS A 158 1.12 6.12 19.87
N ARG A 159 1.56 7.16 19.17
CA ARG A 159 2.91 7.72 19.31
C ARG A 159 3.05 8.68 20.48
N TRP A 160 2.05 9.52 20.73
CA TRP A 160 2.16 10.65 21.65
C TRP A 160 1.04 10.70 22.71
N GLY A 161 0.01 9.87 22.59
CA GLY A 161 -1.15 9.88 23.48
C GLY A 161 -2.18 10.97 23.15
N PRO A 162 -3.31 10.99 23.87
CA PRO A 162 -4.46 11.85 23.56
C PRO A 162 -4.25 13.34 23.84
N GLY A 163 -3.31 13.71 24.71
CA GLY A 163 -3.07 15.10 25.13
C GLY A 163 -1.89 15.79 24.45
N ALA A 164 -1.37 15.24 23.35
CA ALA A 164 -0.18 15.77 22.69
C ALA A 164 -0.49 17.05 21.89
N ASP A 165 0.27 18.11 22.15
CA ASP A 165 0.30 19.32 21.32
C ASP A 165 1.26 19.11 20.14
N ILE A 166 0.73 19.14 18.92
CA ILE A 166 1.45 18.78 17.69
C ILE A 166 1.59 20.03 16.82
N PHE A 167 2.83 20.36 16.44
CA PHE A 167 3.10 21.51 15.57
C PHE A 167 2.51 21.32 14.16
N GLY A 168 1.75 22.30 13.68
CA GLY A 168 1.11 22.26 12.34
C GLY A 168 -0.16 21.40 12.29
N ASP A 169 -0.75 21.12 13.45
CA ASP A 169 -1.91 20.26 13.60
C ASP A 169 -3.21 20.99 13.23
N GLN A 170 -3.82 20.54 12.14
CA GLN A 170 -5.03 21.15 11.60
C GLN A 170 -6.26 20.80 12.44
N ALA A 171 -7.27 21.67 12.42
CA ALA A 171 -8.48 21.52 13.23
C ALA A 171 -9.21 20.18 12.96
N GLU A 172 -9.18 19.73 11.71
CA GLU A 172 -9.76 18.47 11.26
C GLU A 172 -9.04 17.26 11.85
N TRP A 173 -7.72 17.34 12.03
CA TRP A 173 -6.92 16.27 12.63
C TRP A 173 -7.11 16.21 14.15
N GLN A 174 -7.26 17.36 14.80
CA GLN A 174 -7.67 17.44 16.20
C GLN A 174 -9.04 16.81 16.42
N ALA A 175 -10.00 17.17 15.58
CA ALA A 175 -11.35 16.61 15.65
C ALA A 175 -11.35 15.09 15.43
N ALA A 176 -10.55 14.59 14.48
CA ALA A 176 -10.40 13.15 14.25
C ALA A 176 -9.78 12.44 15.47
N ARG A 177 -8.74 12.99 16.08
CA ARG A 177 -8.14 12.42 17.31
C ARG A 177 -9.10 12.39 18.48
N ALA A 178 -9.85 13.47 18.70
CA ALA A 178 -10.85 13.53 19.75
C ALA A 178 -11.94 12.46 19.54
N ALA A 179 -12.46 12.35 18.31
CA ALA A 179 -13.48 11.37 17.96
C ALA A 179 -12.98 9.91 18.12
N VAL A 180 -11.75 9.62 17.69
CA VAL A 180 -11.15 8.28 17.85
C VAL A 180 -10.91 7.98 19.34
N THR A 181 -10.44 8.95 20.13
CA THR A 181 -10.25 8.79 21.58
C THR A 181 -11.57 8.45 22.27
N GLU A 182 -12.63 9.20 21.99
CA GLU A 182 -13.96 8.95 22.55
C GLU A 182 -14.49 7.55 22.17
N LEU A 183 -14.28 7.14 20.92
CA LEU A 183 -14.67 5.81 20.44
C LEU A 183 -13.94 4.69 21.20
N LEU A 184 -12.62 4.82 21.37
CA LEU A 184 -11.81 3.85 22.12
C LEU A 184 -12.21 3.79 23.60
N GLU A 185 -12.49 4.93 24.22
CA GLU A 185 -12.98 5.01 25.60
C GLU A 185 -14.36 4.35 25.76
N ARG A 186 -15.26 4.56 24.79
CA ARG A 186 -16.57 3.91 24.76
C ARG A 186 -16.44 2.40 24.63
N TYR A 187 -15.56 1.92 23.76
CA TYR A 187 -15.27 0.49 23.60
C TYR A 187 -14.71 -0.14 24.89
N HIS A 188 -13.76 0.54 25.55
CA HIS A 188 -13.22 0.09 26.83
C HIS A 188 -14.23 0.12 27.98
N ARG A 189 -15.23 1.00 27.93
CA ARG A 189 -16.35 1.00 28.89
C ARG A 189 -17.33 -0.13 28.60
N GLY A 190 -17.70 -0.35 27.35
CA GLY A 190 -18.62 -1.42 26.93
C GLY A 190 -18.09 -2.83 27.21
N ARG A 191 -16.77 -3.06 27.10
CA ARG A 191 -16.13 -4.32 27.52
C ARG A 191 -16.15 -4.55 29.03
N ARG A 192 -16.25 -3.50 29.86
CA ARG A 192 -16.32 -3.61 31.33
C ARG A 192 -17.72 -3.90 31.84
N THR A 193 -18.75 -3.64 31.05
CA THR A 193 -20.16 -3.89 31.40
C THR A 193 -20.69 -5.24 30.91
N ALA A 194 -19.89 -5.99 30.13
CA ALA A 194 -20.25 -7.28 29.54
C ALA A 194 -19.49 -8.47 30.15
N GLY A 195 -18.93 -8.30 31.36
CA GLY A 195 -18.40 -9.38 32.20
C GLY A 195 -19.27 -9.53 33.44
#